data_AF-A0A2K8ZCH0-F1
#
_entry.id   AF-A0A2K8ZCH0-F1
#
_cell.length_a   1.000
_cell.length_b   1.000
_cell.length_c   1.000
_cell.angle_alpha   90.00
_cell.angle_beta   90.00
_cell.angle_gamma   90.00
#
_symmetry.space_group_name_H-M   'P 1'
#
loop_
_entity.id
_entity.type
_entity.pdbx_description
1 polymer ?
#
loop_
_entity_poly.entity_id
_entity_poly.type
_entity_poly.pdbx_seq_one_letter_code
_entity_poly.pdbx_strand_id
1 'polypeptide(L)' 'MAQVDEPARPQAFINNRLVYSDDFKALSLKLIQQGHSVKEVATLTGVSQPTLYEWLANWNKKKRLA' A
#
# COMPACT_ATOMS: atom_id res chain seq x y z
N MET A 1 -2.27 45.54 -1.53
CA MET A 1 -2.72 44.40 -0.72
C MET A 1 -2.38 43.17 -1.53
N ALA A 2 -1.37 42.38 -1.12
CA ALA A 2 -0.94 41.22 -1.91
C ALA A 2 -1.97 40.10 -1.74
N GLN A 3 -2.61 39.74 -2.85
CA GLN A 3 -3.51 38.60 -2.93
C GLN A 3 -2.69 37.34 -2.62
N VAL A 4 -2.95 36.72 -1.46
CA VAL A 4 -2.37 35.41 -1.13
C VAL A 4 -3.12 34.41 -2.00
N ASP A 5 -2.48 34.03 -3.11
CA ASP A 5 -2.91 32.91 -3.94
C ASP A 5 -2.75 31.65 -3.08
N GLU A 6 -3.87 31.18 -2.51
CA GLU A 6 -3.89 29.90 -1.79
C GLU A 6 -3.47 28.82 -2.79
N PRO A 7 -2.33 28.13 -2.61
CA PRO A 7 -1.88 27.18 -3.60
C PRO A 7 -2.91 26.06 -3.64
N ALA A 8 -3.58 25.93 -4.79
CA ALA A 8 -4.51 24.85 -5.05
C ALA A 8 -3.82 23.54 -4.62
N ARG A 9 -4.28 22.94 -3.52
CA ARG A 9 -3.74 21.66 -3.04
C ARG A 9 -3.73 20.73 -4.24
N PRO A 10 -2.58 20.29 -4.78
CA PRO A 10 -2.61 19.69 -6.09
C PRO A 10 -3.46 18.42 -6.03
N GLN A 11 -4.58 18.40 -6.75
CA GLN A 11 -5.39 17.19 -6.94
C GLN A 11 -4.54 16.02 -7.47
N ALA A 12 -3.37 16.31 -8.04
CA ALA A 12 -2.32 15.36 -8.37
C ALA A 12 -1.92 14.44 -7.20
N PHE A 13 -1.92 14.93 -5.95
CA PHE A 13 -1.66 14.10 -4.77
C PHE A 13 -2.81 13.15 -4.45
N ILE A 14 -4.05 13.54 -4.76
CA ILE A 14 -5.26 12.74 -4.48
C ILE A 14 -5.38 11.57 -5.47
N ASN A 15 -4.91 11.74 -6.71
CA ASN A 15 -5.04 10.75 -7.78
C ASN A 15 -3.78 9.94 -8.07
N ASN A 16 -2.65 10.21 -7.41
CA ASN A 16 -1.47 9.37 -7.51
C ASN A 16 -1.70 8.06 -6.74
N ARG A 17 -2.49 7.14 -7.31
CA ARG A 17 -2.57 5.77 -6.82
C ARG A 17 -1.14 5.23 -6.77
N LEU A 18 -0.61 5.04 -5.57
CA LEU A 18 0.70 4.43 -5.36
C LEU A 18 0.72 3.08 -6.08
N VAL A 19 1.35 3.04 -7.26
CA VAL A 19 1.56 1.80 -8.01
C VAL A 19 2.73 1.09 -7.34
N TYR A 20 2.41 0.20 -6.40
CA TYR A 20 3.41 -0.66 -5.78
C TYR A 20 3.94 -1.67 -6.80
N SER A 21 5.27 -1.77 -6.92
CA SER A 21 5.93 -2.78 -7.74
C SER A 21 5.61 -4.19 -7.24
N ASP A 22 5.70 -5.18 -8.13
CA ASP A 22 5.41 -6.57 -7.79
C ASP A 22 6.39 -7.12 -6.74
N ASP A 23 7.68 -6.82 -6.88
CA ASP A 23 8.72 -7.12 -5.88
C ASP A 23 8.37 -6.58 -4.49
N PHE A 24 7.89 -5.34 -4.43
CA PHE A 24 7.55 -4.72 -3.15
C PHE A 24 6.32 -5.38 -2.50
N LYS A 25 5.33 -5.76 -3.30
CA LYS A 25 4.19 -6.56 -2.83
C LYS A 25 4.65 -7.93 -2.33
N ALA A 26 5.52 -8.60 -3.08
CA ALA A 26 6.07 -9.90 -2.71
C ALA A 26 6.86 -9.85 -1.40
N LEU A 27 7.70 -8.81 -1.21
CA LEU A 27 8.42 -8.57 0.04
C LEU A 27 7.46 -8.39 1.22
N SER A 28 6.44 -7.54 1.05
CA SER A 28 5.44 -7.26 2.09
C SER A 28 4.69 -8.53 2.49
N LEU A 29 4.28 -9.35 1.53
CA LEU A 29 3.61 -10.63 1.79
C LEU A 29 4.54 -11.67 2.42
N LYS A 30 5.84 -11.66 2.06
CA LYS A 30 6.85 -12.55 2.66
C LYS A 30 7.04 -12.25 4.14
N LEU A 31 7.09 -10.97 4.53
CA LEU A 31 7.18 -10.57 5.94
C LEU A 31 5.99 -11.12 6.74
N ILE A 32 4.78 -11.05 6.18
CA ILE A 32 3.59 -11.60 6.85
C ILE A 32 3.68 -13.12 6.97
N GLN A 33 4.17 -13.82 5.94
CA GLN A 33 4.41 -15.27 6.01
C GLN A 33 5.46 -15.67 7.05
N GLN A 34 6.45 -14.81 7.33
CA GLN A 34 7.46 -15.05 8.35
C GLN A 34 6.93 -14.89 9.79
N GLY A 35 5.65 -14.55 9.94
CA GLY A 35 4.96 -14.43 11.23
C GLY A 35 4.76 -13.00 11.72
N HIS A 36 5.17 -11.99 10.96
CA HIS A 36 4.87 -10.60 11.30
C HIS A 36 3.38 -10.30 11.13
N SER A 37 2.81 -9.55 12.07
CA SER A 37 1.42 -9.12 11.99
C SER A 37 1.24 -8.09 10.88
N VAL A 38 0.06 -8.04 10.26
CA VAL A 38 -0.27 -7.04 9.22
C VAL A 38 -0.07 -5.60 9.72
N LYS A 39 -0.35 -5.33 11.00
CA LYS A 39 -0.10 -4.03 11.64
C LYS A 39 1.39 -3.67 11.69
N GLU A 40 2.25 -4.63 12.00
CA GLU A 40 3.70 -4.42 12.03
C GLU A 40 4.23 -4.17 10.62
N VAL A 41 3.80 -4.99 9.65
CA VAL A 41 4.21 -4.82 8.25
C VAL A 41 3.72 -3.49 7.67
N ALA A 42 2.51 -3.04 8.03
CA ALA A 42 2.02 -1.72 7.64
C ALA A 42 2.92 -0.59 8.19
N THR A 43 3.37 -0.74 9.43
CA THR A 43 4.27 0.23 10.08
C THR A 43 5.66 0.22 9.43
N LEU A 44 6.17 -0.96 9.06
CA LEU A 44 7.49 -1.13 8.44
C LEU A 44 7.54 -0.67 6.98
N THR A 45 6.49 -0.93 6.22
CA THR A 45 6.44 -0.69 4.77
C THR A 45 5.77 0.63 4.39
N GLY A 46 5.07 1.27 5.34
CA GLY A 46 4.25 2.46 5.09
C GLY A 46 2.96 2.17 4.29
N VAL A 47 2.67 0.90 4.01
CA VAL A 47 1.47 0.49 3.30
C VAL A 47 0.30 0.42 4.28
N SER A 48 -0.84 1.00 3.90
CA SER A 48 -2.06 0.89 4.67
C SER A 48 -2.47 -0.57 4.90
N GLN A 49 -2.87 -0.91 6.13
CA GLN A 49 -3.38 -2.24 6.49
C GLN A 49 -4.45 -2.78 5.52
N PRO A 50 -5.48 -2.02 5.09
CA PRO A 50 -6.47 -2.52 4.13
C PRO A 50 -5.84 -2.96 2.79
N THR A 51 -4.82 -2.26 2.31
CA THR A 51 -4.09 -2.63 1.09
C THR A 51 -3.32 -3.95 1.28
N LEU A 52 -2.69 -4.15 2.44
CA LEU A 52 -2.02 -5.42 2.76
C LEU A 52 -3.01 -6.59 2.85
N TYR A 53 -4.18 -6.39 3.45
CA TYR A 53 -5.24 -7.40 3.48
C TYR A 53 -5.77 -7.74 2.08
N GLU A 54 -5.92 -6.75 1.20
CA GLU A 54 -6.31 -6.97 -0.19
C GLU A 54 -5.29 -7.84 -0.93
N TRP A 55 -3.99 -7.55 -0.76
CA TRP A 55 -2.92 -8.35 -1.36
C TRP A 55 -2.90 -9.78 -0.83
N LEU A 56 -3.06 -9.98 0.48
CA LEU A 56 -3.17 -11.30 1.09
C LEU A 56 -4.34 -12.09 0.51
N ALA A 57 -5.52 -11.48 0.38
CA ALA A 57 -6.69 -12.12 -0.19
C ALA A 57 -6.46 -12.54 -1.65
N ASN A 58 -5.87 -11.66 -2.46
CA ASN A 58 -5.53 -11.95 -3.85
C ASN A 58 -4.47 -13.05 -3.98
N TRP A 59 -3.47 -13.03 -3.11
CA TRP A 59 -2.41 -14.05 -3.07
C TRP A 59 -2.95 -15.43 -2.67
N ASN A 60 -3.82 -15.50 -1.66
CA ASN A 60 -4.49 -16.74 -1.24
C ASN A 60 -5.40 -17.31 -2.34
N LYS A 61 -6.12 -16.44 -3.08
CA LYS A 61 -6.89 -16.86 -4.26
C LYS A 61 -6.00 -17.50 -5.32
N LYS A 62 -4.84 -16.89 -5.63
CA LYS A 62 -3.87 -17.45 -6.58
C LYS A 62 -3.33 -18.81 -6.12
N LYS A 63 -2.97 -18.96 -4.83
CA LYS A 63 -2.50 -20.25 -4.29
C LYS A 63 -3.55 -21.36 -4.33
N ARG A 64 -4.84 -21.03 -4.29
CA ARG A 64 -5.93 -22.02 -4.39
C ARG A 64 -6.19 -22.50 -5.83
N LEU A 65 -5.79 -21.70 -6.81
CA LEU A 65 -6.01 -21.95 -8.24
C LEU A 65 -4.80 -22.60 -8.92
N ALA A 66 -3.67 -22.72 -8.22
CA ALA A 66 -2.43 -23.35 -8.65
C ALA A 66 -2.27 -24.70 -7.96
#